data_AF-A0A9D7UFE8-F1
#
_entry.id   AF-A0A9D7UFE8-F1
#
_cell.length_a   1.000
_cell.length_b   1.000
_cell.length_c   1.000
_cell.angle_alpha   90.00
_cell.angle_beta   90.00
_cell.angle_gamma   90.00
#
_symmetry.space_group_name_H-M   'P 1'
#
loop_
_entity.id
_entity.type
_entity.pdbx_description
1 polymer ?
#
loop_
_entity_poly.entity_id
_entity_poly.type
_entity_poly.pdbx_seq_one_letter_code
_entity_poly.pdbx_strand_id
1 'polypeptide(L)'
;MRRLSALILAALSGGAASAAPTLFGVDAFTQTLVRINATTGYVVEVGIVNLGPGTGFVTDLASDGGRLFALTSVYPNGAFVGEVNPASGAAMTSAQVTVDGVNAVNAIEGLAIDADGRLIISLWRSDAANVSSSNTLGSIALTGQVSGLVSFGAGADFDGLGSDPDGDMVGLDRTPNVDVRFHNVSYASSTSSLIGAVPIPGSIDLVDDCAVLGGDIITLDRDLKRLTRHNRANGAPISFVNYTASHSIYMLTVVDVCLGDVDGDGFIGFADLNQALGAFNTTNGQPAYNGAADLDIDGDVDFADLNLLLSGFNTPCP
;
A
#
# COMPACT_ATOMS: atom_id res chain seq x y z
N MET A 1 -17.91 -14.37 5.84
CA MET A 1 -17.44 -13.05 5.38
C MET A 1 -15.97 -13.22 5.01
N ARG A 2 -15.59 -13.08 3.73
CA ARG A 2 -14.19 -13.18 3.27
C ARG A 2 -13.49 -11.84 3.53
N ARG A 3 -12.19 -11.83 3.88
CA ARG A 3 -11.41 -10.60 4.15
C ARG A 3 -10.19 -10.55 3.22
N LEU A 4 -9.76 -9.38 2.78
CA LEU A 4 -8.42 -9.23 2.20
C LEU A 4 -7.41 -9.21 3.34
N SER A 5 -6.22 -9.78 3.14
CA SER A 5 -5.19 -9.76 4.18
C SER A 5 -3.85 -9.20 3.73
N ALA A 6 -3.55 -9.15 2.44
CA ALA A 6 -2.37 -8.44 1.95
C ALA A 6 -2.74 -7.58 0.73
N LEU A 7 -2.24 -6.35 0.66
CA LEU A 7 -2.43 -5.46 -0.49
C LEU A 7 -1.12 -4.78 -0.82
N ILE A 8 -0.62 -5.02 -2.04
CA ILE A 8 0.55 -4.32 -2.54
C ILE A 8 0.32 -3.68 -3.91
N LEU A 9 0.56 -2.37 -3.99
CA LEU A 9 0.78 -1.72 -5.27
C LEU A 9 2.12 -2.19 -5.82
N ALA A 10 2.08 -3.30 -6.53
CA ALA A 10 3.13 -3.67 -7.44
C ALA A 10 2.90 -2.91 -8.75
N ALA A 11 3.33 -1.64 -8.83
CA ALA A 11 3.20 -0.83 -10.03
C ALA A 11 4.07 -1.42 -11.16
N LEU A 12 3.50 -2.35 -11.93
CA LEU A 12 4.17 -2.84 -13.12
C LEU A 12 4.16 -1.75 -14.19
N SER A 13 5.26 -1.00 -14.29
CA SER A 13 5.51 -0.10 -15.41
C SER A 13 5.76 -0.94 -16.66
N GLY A 14 4.68 -1.31 -17.35
CA GLY A 14 4.80 -1.84 -18.71
C GLY A 14 5.48 -0.78 -19.56
N GLY A 15 6.58 -1.14 -20.25
CA GLY A 15 7.43 -0.22 -21.03
C GLY A 15 6.77 0.50 -22.22
N ALA A 16 5.45 0.60 -22.26
CA ALA A 16 4.70 1.50 -23.14
C ALA A 16 4.13 2.65 -22.27
N ALA A 17 4.54 3.87 -22.58
CA ALA A 17 4.30 5.11 -21.81
C ALA A 17 2.82 5.54 -21.63
N SER A 18 1.83 4.66 -21.79
CA SER A 18 0.41 4.99 -21.64
C SER A 18 -0.44 3.92 -20.92
N ALA A 19 0.17 2.85 -20.38
CA ALA A 19 -0.59 1.88 -19.60
C ALA A 19 -0.72 2.38 -18.16
N ALA A 20 -1.95 2.52 -17.67
CA ALA A 20 -2.21 2.85 -16.27
C ALA A 20 -1.47 1.85 -15.35
N PRO A 21 -0.93 2.32 -14.21
CA PRO A 21 -0.28 1.43 -13.26
C PRO A 21 -1.26 0.34 -12.85
N THR A 22 -0.77 -0.90 -12.90
CA THR A 22 -1.52 -2.06 -12.41
C THR A 22 -1.10 -2.29 -10.98
N LEU A 23 -2.05 -2.51 -10.07
CA LEU A 23 -1.79 -2.88 -8.68
C LEU A 23 -2.14 -4.35 -8.49
N PHE A 24 -1.53 -4.96 -7.47
CA PHE A 24 -1.82 -6.34 -7.11
C PHE A 24 -2.28 -6.42 -5.66
N GLY A 25 -2.74 -7.59 -5.24
CA GLY A 25 -3.10 -7.84 -3.86
C GLY A 25 -3.42 -9.31 -3.69
N VAL A 26 -3.51 -9.77 -2.46
CA VAL A 26 -3.93 -11.14 -2.19
C VAL A 26 -5.08 -11.16 -1.19
N ASP A 27 -6.16 -11.82 -1.60
CA ASP A 27 -7.18 -12.25 -0.64
C ASP A 27 -6.56 -13.37 0.22
N ALA A 28 -6.12 -13.07 1.45
CA ALA A 28 -5.42 -14.09 2.22
C ALA A 28 -6.33 -15.10 2.93
N PHE A 29 -7.61 -15.20 2.55
CA PHE A 29 -8.41 -16.37 2.90
C PHE A 29 -8.32 -17.40 1.78
N THR A 30 -8.44 -16.94 0.54
CA THR A 30 -8.43 -17.77 -0.66
C THR A 30 -7.05 -17.93 -1.27
N GLN A 31 -6.09 -17.11 -0.84
CA GLN A 31 -4.78 -16.92 -1.47
C GLN A 31 -4.88 -16.49 -2.92
N THR A 32 -5.98 -15.87 -3.33
CA THR A 32 -6.16 -15.44 -4.73
C THR A 32 -5.43 -14.13 -4.97
N LEU A 33 -4.48 -14.14 -5.90
CA LEU A 33 -3.92 -12.95 -6.49
C LEU A 33 -5.03 -12.19 -7.19
N VAL A 34 -5.17 -10.93 -6.85
CA VAL A 34 -6.06 -10.00 -7.52
C VAL A 34 -5.23 -8.94 -8.23
N ARG A 35 -5.72 -8.50 -9.38
CA ARG A 35 -5.17 -7.38 -10.13
C ARG A 35 -6.16 -6.24 -10.09
N ILE A 36 -5.70 -5.06 -9.71
CA ILE A 36 -6.50 -3.86 -9.54
C ILE A 36 -6.00 -2.85 -10.56
N ASN A 37 -6.89 -2.35 -11.41
CA ASN A 37 -6.55 -1.23 -12.29
C ASN A 37 -6.41 0.03 -11.41
N ALA A 38 -5.28 0.73 -11.37
CA ALA A 38 -5.15 1.86 -10.44
C ALA A 38 -6.14 2.99 -10.72
N THR A 39 -6.47 3.24 -12.00
CA THR A 39 -7.32 4.34 -12.43
C THR A 39 -8.80 4.13 -12.13
N THR A 40 -9.32 2.93 -12.42
CA THR A 40 -10.75 2.57 -12.30
C THR A 40 -11.03 1.66 -11.11
N GLY A 41 -9.98 0.98 -10.67
CA GLY A 41 -10.00 0.08 -9.53
C GLY A 41 -10.74 -1.19 -9.72
N TYR A 42 -11.12 -1.42 -10.96
CA TYR A 42 -11.67 -2.66 -11.37
C TYR A 42 -10.72 -3.78 -10.95
N VAL A 43 -11.26 -4.74 -10.20
CA VAL A 43 -10.49 -5.86 -9.68
C VAL A 43 -10.81 -7.11 -10.48
N VAL A 44 -9.74 -7.78 -10.88
CA VAL A 44 -9.80 -9.05 -11.60
C VAL A 44 -9.08 -10.09 -10.75
N GLU A 45 -9.79 -11.15 -10.39
CA GLU A 45 -9.14 -12.35 -9.84
C GLU A 45 -8.22 -12.95 -10.92
N VAL A 46 -6.97 -13.18 -10.57
CA VAL A 46 -5.93 -13.70 -11.47
C VAL A 46 -5.77 -15.21 -11.27
N GLY A 47 -5.59 -15.64 -10.02
CA GLY A 47 -5.41 -17.05 -9.67
C GLY A 47 -4.81 -17.22 -8.29
N ILE A 48 -4.70 -18.46 -7.81
CA ILE A 48 -4.24 -18.76 -6.45
C ILE A 48 -2.71 -18.69 -6.39
N VAL A 49 -2.18 -17.89 -5.46
CA VAL A 49 -0.78 -17.86 -5.06
C VAL A 49 -0.52 -19.02 -4.10
N ASN A 50 0.30 -19.97 -4.53
CA ASN A 50 0.69 -21.10 -3.70
C ASN A 50 2.21 -21.25 -3.69
N LEU A 51 2.85 -20.67 -2.67
CA LEU A 51 4.30 -20.78 -2.50
C LEU A 51 4.74 -21.97 -1.65
N GLY A 52 3.84 -22.79 -1.07
CA GLY A 52 4.31 -23.82 -0.13
C GLY A 52 3.26 -24.85 0.26
N PRO A 53 3.68 -25.94 0.92
CA PRO A 53 2.75 -26.96 1.39
C PRO A 53 1.83 -26.39 2.48
N GLY A 54 0.53 -26.39 2.21
CA GLY A 54 -0.52 -26.02 3.15
C GLY A 54 -1.30 -24.77 2.76
N THR A 55 -2.19 -24.35 3.64
CA THR A 55 -2.91 -23.07 3.53
C THR A 55 -2.15 -22.02 4.34
N GLY A 56 -1.06 -21.50 3.78
CA GLY A 56 -0.39 -20.33 4.33
C GLY A 56 -1.21 -19.07 4.07
N PHE A 57 -0.92 -18.02 4.82
CA PHE A 57 -1.35 -16.67 4.51
C PHE A 57 -0.23 -16.02 3.70
N VAL A 58 -0.49 -15.58 2.46
CA VAL A 58 0.36 -14.56 1.84
C VAL A 58 0.31 -13.37 2.77
N THR A 59 1.48 -13.05 3.32
CA THR A 59 1.66 -11.93 4.23
C THR A 59 1.95 -10.69 3.42
N ASP A 60 2.74 -10.81 2.35
CA ASP A 60 3.11 -9.64 1.57
C ASP A 60 3.53 -9.97 0.11
N LEU A 61 3.62 -8.96 -0.74
CA LEU A 61 4.12 -9.02 -2.12
C LEU A 61 5.32 -8.08 -2.34
N ALA A 62 5.85 -8.00 -3.56
CA ALA A 62 6.71 -6.89 -4.01
C ALA A 62 6.81 -6.95 -5.53
N SER A 63 7.22 -5.87 -6.20
CA SER A 63 7.47 -5.94 -7.65
C SER A 63 8.65 -5.13 -8.12
N ASP A 64 9.33 -5.67 -9.13
CA ASP A 64 10.44 -5.02 -9.82
C ASP A 64 10.37 -5.35 -11.31
N GLY A 65 10.28 -4.32 -12.15
CA GLY A 65 10.46 -4.45 -13.60
C GLY A 65 9.59 -5.50 -14.29
N GLY A 66 8.33 -5.69 -13.89
CA GLY A 66 7.44 -6.72 -14.46
C GLY A 66 7.35 -8.01 -13.64
N ARG A 67 8.24 -8.19 -12.67
CA ARG A 67 8.29 -9.36 -11.80
C ARG A 67 7.47 -9.10 -10.55
N LEU A 68 6.76 -10.12 -10.09
CA LEU A 68 5.99 -10.08 -8.85
C LEU A 68 6.56 -11.12 -7.90
N PHE A 69 6.81 -10.71 -6.67
CA PHE A 69 7.28 -11.57 -5.60
C PHE A 69 6.20 -11.66 -4.54
N ALA A 70 6.19 -12.78 -3.85
CA ALA A 70 5.29 -13.02 -2.75
C ALA A 70 6.06 -13.61 -1.57
N LEU A 71 5.58 -13.27 -0.39
CA LEU A 71 6.00 -13.82 0.88
C LEU A 71 4.77 -14.43 1.54
N THR A 72 4.87 -15.68 1.98
CA THR A 72 3.80 -16.34 2.72
C THR A 72 4.31 -16.83 4.05
N SER A 73 3.57 -16.61 5.13
CA SER A 73 3.79 -17.29 6.40
C SER A 73 2.81 -18.46 6.54
N VAL A 74 3.34 -19.67 6.69
CA VAL A 74 2.55 -20.88 6.90
C VAL A 74 2.85 -21.39 8.31
N TYR A 75 1.98 -21.13 9.28
CA TYR A 75 2.14 -21.77 10.58
C TYR A 75 1.68 -23.25 10.50
N PRO A 76 2.48 -24.24 10.97
CA PRO A 76 3.81 -24.16 11.60
C PRO A 76 4.98 -24.46 10.63
N ASN A 77 4.74 -24.46 9.32
CA ASN A 77 5.70 -24.83 8.29
C ASN A 77 6.73 -23.71 7.97
N GLY A 78 6.68 -22.57 8.65
CA GLY A 78 7.53 -21.41 8.41
C GLY A 78 7.08 -20.56 7.22
N ALA A 79 7.87 -19.54 6.91
CA ALA A 79 7.61 -18.69 5.76
C ALA A 79 8.24 -19.21 4.45
N PHE A 80 7.69 -18.77 3.33
CA PHE A 80 8.17 -19.04 1.98
C PHE A 80 8.23 -17.73 1.18
N VAL A 81 9.25 -17.59 0.35
CA VAL A 81 9.39 -16.50 -0.63
C VAL A 81 9.42 -17.08 -2.03
N GLY A 82 8.89 -16.37 -3.00
CA GLY A 82 8.88 -16.85 -4.38
C GLY A 82 8.47 -15.78 -5.38
N GLU A 83 8.84 -16.00 -6.63
CA GLU A 83 8.36 -15.23 -7.76
C GLU A 83 7.01 -15.81 -8.22
N VAL A 84 6.06 -14.93 -8.52
CA VAL A 84 4.69 -15.25 -8.93
C VAL A 84 4.44 -14.69 -10.32
N ASN A 85 3.80 -15.48 -11.17
CA ASN A 85 3.39 -15.02 -12.49
C ASN A 85 2.18 -14.07 -12.35
N PRO A 86 2.32 -12.77 -12.69
CA PRO A 86 1.24 -11.79 -12.47
C PRO A 86 0.02 -12.00 -13.37
N ALA A 87 0.11 -12.84 -14.41
CA ALA A 87 -1.01 -13.15 -15.30
C ALA A 87 -1.81 -14.38 -14.86
N SER A 88 -1.28 -15.22 -13.97
CA SER A 88 -1.93 -16.48 -13.54
C SER A 88 -1.96 -16.71 -12.04
N GLY A 89 -1.21 -15.94 -11.25
CA GLY A 89 -1.01 -16.18 -9.81
C GLY A 89 -0.14 -17.40 -9.51
N ALA A 90 0.29 -18.15 -10.52
CA ALA A 90 1.10 -19.35 -10.32
C ALA A 90 2.51 -19.00 -9.81
N ALA A 91 2.97 -19.73 -8.79
CA ALA A 91 4.34 -19.64 -8.32
C ALA A 91 5.31 -20.12 -9.42
N MET A 92 6.27 -19.28 -9.76
CA MET A 92 7.37 -19.57 -10.68
C MET A 92 8.58 -20.13 -9.93
N THR A 93 8.83 -19.60 -8.74
CA THR A 93 9.82 -20.09 -7.79
C THR A 93 9.21 -20.13 -6.40
N SER A 94 9.78 -20.96 -5.53
CA SER A 94 9.46 -20.96 -4.11
C SER A 94 10.64 -21.52 -3.34
N ALA A 95 10.96 -20.88 -2.22
CA ALA A 95 11.90 -21.37 -1.25
C ALA A 95 11.42 -21.06 0.17
N GLN A 96 11.69 -21.99 1.08
CA GLN A 96 11.45 -21.76 2.51
C GLN A 96 12.42 -20.71 3.03
N VAL A 97 11.91 -19.75 3.80
CA VAL A 97 12.72 -18.69 4.38
C VAL A 97 13.56 -19.24 5.53
N THR A 98 14.85 -18.92 5.51
CA THR A 98 15.83 -19.35 6.52
C THR A 98 16.70 -18.19 6.95
N VAL A 99 16.96 -18.08 8.26
CA VAL A 99 17.89 -17.12 8.84
C VAL A 99 18.99 -17.92 9.52
N ASP A 100 20.26 -17.72 9.11
CA ASP A 100 21.41 -18.49 9.61
C ASP A 100 21.22 -20.02 9.52
N GLY A 101 20.50 -20.49 8.48
CA GLY A 101 20.21 -21.91 8.27
C GLY A 101 19.11 -22.49 9.19
N VAL A 102 18.46 -21.66 10.00
CA VAL A 102 17.31 -22.06 10.81
C VAL A 102 16.03 -21.90 9.98
N ASN A 103 15.33 -23.02 9.79
CA ASN A 103 13.98 -23.07 9.21
C ASN A 103 12.96 -22.66 10.29
N ALA A 104 11.84 -22.05 9.87
CA ALA A 104 10.72 -21.62 10.73
C ALA A 104 10.83 -20.20 11.30
N VAL A 105 11.10 -19.22 10.44
CA VAL A 105 10.68 -17.86 10.70
C VAL A 105 9.18 -17.78 10.42
N ASN A 106 8.35 -17.70 11.46
CA ASN A 106 6.89 -17.54 11.33
C ASN A 106 6.47 -16.07 11.42
N ALA A 107 7.40 -15.22 11.83
CA ALA A 107 7.20 -13.80 12.11
C ALA A 107 7.87 -12.95 11.02
N ILE A 108 7.37 -13.04 9.80
CA ILE A 108 7.75 -12.14 8.69
C ILE A 108 6.50 -11.38 8.31
N GLU A 109 6.62 -10.07 8.22
CA GLU A 109 5.44 -9.19 8.13
C GLU A 109 5.46 -8.40 6.83
N GLY A 110 6.60 -7.81 6.46
CA GLY A 110 6.75 -7.02 5.24
C GLY A 110 7.73 -7.60 4.21
N LEU A 111 7.53 -7.24 2.94
CA LEU A 111 8.37 -7.51 1.78
C LEU A 111 8.41 -6.27 0.88
N ALA A 112 9.61 -5.80 0.53
CA ALA A 112 9.82 -4.69 -0.39
C ALA A 112 11.04 -4.93 -1.29
N ILE A 113 11.27 -4.04 -2.25
CA ILE A 113 12.47 -4.04 -3.08
C ILE A 113 13.22 -2.72 -2.88
N ASP A 114 14.51 -2.80 -2.58
CA ASP A 114 15.36 -1.62 -2.45
C ASP A 114 15.81 -1.07 -3.81
N ALA A 115 16.45 0.10 -3.80
CA ALA A 115 16.98 0.77 -5.00
C ALA A 115 18.02 -0.05 -5.79
N ASP A 116 18.61 -1.07 -5.17
CA ASP A 116 19.57 -1.97 -5.81
C ASP A 116 18.90 -3.26 -6.35
N GLY A 117 17.56 -3.35 -6.29
CA GLY A 117 16.78 -4.51 -6.74
C GLY A 117 16.82 -5.69 -5.77
N ARG A 118 17.22 -5.49 -4.51
CA ARG A 118 17.23 -6.56 -3.50
C ARG A 118 15.86 -6.68 -2.86
N LEU A 119 15.39 -7.91 -2.67
CA LEU A 119 14.24 -8.17 -1.81
C LEU A 119 14.64 -7.94 -0.35
N ILE A 120 13.88 -7.11 0.33
CA ILE A 120 14.02 -6.79 1.75
C ILE A 120 12.79 -7.30 2.48
N ILE A 121 12.99 -7.97 3.60
CA ILE A 121 11.90 -8.42 4.47
C ILE A 121 11.99 -7.77 5.84
N SER A 122 10.84 -7.56 6.49
CA SER A 122 10.79 -7.25 7.92
C SER A 122 10.52 -8.50 8.74
N LEU A 123 11.24 -8.61 9.85
CA LEU A 123 11.18 -9.75 10.77
C LEU A 123 10.66 -9.27 12.12
N TRP A 124 9.55 -9.87 12.56
CA TRP A 124 8.99 -9.68 13.89
C TRP A 124 9.58 -10.69 14.88
N ARG A 125 9.77 -10.25 16.12
CA ARG A 125 10.69 -10.87 17.08
C ARG A 125 9.93 -11.74 18.08
N SER A 126 9.96 -13.05 17.89
CA SER A 126 9.86 -13.99 19.02
C SER A 126 10.37 -15.42 18.78
N ASP A 127 10.60 -15.86 17.53
CA ASP A 127 10.88 -17.28 17.24
C ASP A 127 12.26 -17.58 16.62
N ALA A 128 12.93 -16.62 16.00
CA ALA A 128 14.31 -16.80 15.52
C ALA A 128 15.32 -16.66 16.68
N ALA A 129 15.85 -17.79 17.17
CA ALA A 129 16.73 -17.90 18.34
C ALA A 129 17.99 -16.98 18.35
N ASN A 130 18.32 -16.32 17.25
CA ASN A 130 19.51 -15.48 17.07
C ASN A 130 19.23 -14.01 16.70
N VAL A 131 17.97 -13.58 16.55
CA VAL A 131 17.66 -12.17 16.24
C VAL A 131 17.36 -11.43 17.55
N SER A 132 18.39 -10.79 18.09
CA SER A 132 18.34 -10.19 19.43
C SER A 132 17.55 -8.89 19.53
N SER A 133 16.87 -8.44 18.47
CA SER A 133 16.15 -7.16 18.39
C SER A 133 14.80 -7.33 17.73
N SER A 134 13.80 -6.62 18.25
CA SER A 134 12.55 -6.35 17.55
C SER A 134 12.89 -5.53 16.32
N ASN A 135 12.18 -5.75 15.23
CA ASN A 135 12.17 -4.85 14.09
C ASN A 135 13.47 -4.93 13.28
N THR A 136 13.74 -6.12 12.75
CA THR A 136 14.95 -6.38 11.98
C THR A 136 14.60 -6.44 10.51
N LEU A 137 15.36 -5.76 9.66
CA LEU A 137 15.29 -5.94 8.22
C LEU A 137 16.39 -6.87 7.75
N GLY A 138 16.10 -7.68 6.73
CA GLY A 138 17.08 -8.55 6.11
C GLY A 138 16.91 -8.59 4.60
N SER A 139 18.00 -8.71 3.87
CA SER A 139 17.93 -9.02 2.44
C SER A 139 17.68 -10.51 2.26
N ILE A 140 16.69 -10.85 1.43
CA ILE A 140 16.33 -12.23 1.15
C ILE A 140 16.63 -12.59 -0.32
N ALA A 141 17.31 -13.71 -0.53
CA ALA A 141 17.47 -14.28 -1.86
C ALA A 141 16.26 -15.17 -2.22
N LEU A 142 16.01 -15.40 -3.52
CA LEU A 142 14.99 -16.36 -3.97
C LEU A 142 15.30 -17.83 -3.62
N THR A 143 16.48 -18.09 -3.05
CA THR A 143 16.80 -19.37 -2.39
C THR A 143 16.21 -19.47 -0.97
N GLY A 144 15.55 -18.41 -0.49
CA GLY A 144 14.98 -18.31 0.86
C GLY A 144 15.98 -17.90 1.93
N GLN A 145 17.26 -17.74 1.60
CA GLN A 145 18.28 -17.35 2.57
C GLN A 145 18.21 -15.85 2.87
N VAL A 146 18.04 -15.52 4.14
CA VAL A 146 18.10 -14.15 4.67
C VAL A 146 19.53 -13.82 5.09
N SER A 147 19.97 -12.60 4.80
CA SER A 147 21.31 -12.10 5.13
C SER A 147 21.29 -10.60 5.44
N GLY A 148 22.42 -10.09 5.95
CA GLY A 148 22.60 -8.65 6.20
C GLY A 148 21.58 -8.08 7.19
N LEU A 149 21.33 -8.77 8.30
CA LEU A 149 20.35 -8.32 9.28
C LEU A 149 20.69 -6.93 9.84
N VAL A 150 19.72 -6.03 9.81
CA VAL A 150 19.82 -4.68 10.36
C VAL A 150 18.70 -4.47 11.37
N SER A 151 19.09 -4.22 12.61
CA SER A 151 18.16 -3.94 13.71
C SER A 151 17.77 -2.47 13.74
N PHE A 152 16.48 -2.20 13.82
CA PHE A 152 15.97 -0.87 14.12
C PHE A 152 15.67 -0.74 15.61
N GLY A 153 15.70 0.48 16.14
CA GLY A 153 15.41 0.72 17.54
C GLY A 153 13.99 0.25 17.92
N ALA A 154 13.74 0.06 19.21
CA ALA A 154 12.45 -0.43 19.74
C ALA A 154 11.22 0.46 19.45
N GLY A 155 11.38 1.56 18.71
CA GLY A 155 10.32 2.50 18.38
C GLY A 155 9.91 2.52 16.91
N ALA A 156 10.32 1.54 16.11
CA ALA A 156 9.85 1.35 14.74
C ALA A 156 9.66 -0.16 14.50
N ASP A 157 8.43 -0.68 14.61
CA ASP A 157 8.05 -2.08 14.33
C ASP A 157 7.48 -2.16 12.91
N PHE A 158 8.24 -2.68 11.95
CA PHE A 158 7.82 -2.62 10.55
C PHE A 158 6.84 -3.75 10.22
N ASP A 159 5.58 -3.58 10.61
CA ASP A 159 4.49 -4.53 10.33
C ASP A 159 4.23 -4.67 8.82
N GLY A 160 4.54 -3.61 8.05
CA GLY A 160 4.42 -3.61 6.59
C GLY A 160 5.59 -2.89 5.93
N LEU A 161 5.98 -3.36 4.75
CA LEU A 161 6.98 -2.70 3.92
C LEU A 161 6.42 -2.44 2.52
N GLY A 162 6.73 -1.27 1.97
CA GLY A 162 6.47 -0.96 0.57
C GLY A 162 7.68 -0.25 -0.02
N SER A 163 7.80 -0.28 -1.35
CA SER A 163 8.79 0.51 -2.08
C SER A 163 8.16 1.23 -3.25
N ASP A 164 8.76 2.35 -3.65
CA ASP A 164 8.44 3.02 -4.91
C ASP A 164 9.28 2.45 -6.07
N PRO A 165 9.05 2.88 -7.32
CA PRO A 165 9.84 2.43 -8.48
C PRO A 165 11.32 2.80 -8.42
N ASP A 166 11.72 3.79 -7.62
CA ASP A 166 13.12 4.18 -7.40
C ASP A 166 13.78 3.33 -6.29
N GLY A 167 12.98 2.50 -5.62
CA GLY A 167 13.39 1.60 -4.55
C GLY A 167 13.58 2.30 -3.20
N ASP A 168 13.00 3.49 -3.03
CA ASP A 168 12.85 4.07 -1.70
C ASP A 168 11.79 3.28 -0.94
N MET A 169 12.16 2.82 0.26
CA MET A 169 11.25 2.02 1.08
C MET A 169 10.50 2.87 2.09
N VAL A 170 9.24 2.50 2.29
CA VAL A 170 8.38 2.99 3.36
C VAL A 170 8.05 1.82 4.27
N GLY A 171 8.32 2.00 5.56
CA GLY A 171 7.88 1.07 6.60
C GLY A 171 6.64 1.62 7.30
N LEU A 172 5.67 0.74 7.54
CA LEU A 172 4.56 1.01 8.44
C LEU A 172 4.94 0.56 9.84
N ASP A 173 4.84 1.48 10.80
CA ASP A 173 5.00 1.19 12.21
C ASP A 173 3.69 1.38 12.95
N ARG A 174 3.25 0.33 13.63
CA ARG A 174 2.12 0.42 14.52
C ARG A 174 2.58 0.67 15.94
N THR A 175 2.21 1.86 16.43
CA THR A 175 2.20 2.04 17.89
C THR A 175 0.92 1.49 18.49
N PRO A 176 0.99 0.62 19.51
CA PRO A 176 -0.20 0.04 20.13
C PRO A 176 -1.22 1.11 20.54
N ASN A 177 -2.36 1.13 19.84
CA ASN A 177 -3.56 1.92 20.14
C ASN A 177 -3.46 3.45 19.98
N VAL A 178 -2.54 3.98 19.17
CA VAL A 178 -2.43 5.44 18.97
C VAL A 178 -2.50 5.81 17.49
N ASP A 179 -1.43 5.54 16.74
CA ASP A 179 -1.31 5.98 15.34
C ASP A 179 -0.64 4.90 14.48
N VAL A 180 -0.92 4.93 13.17
CA VAL A 180 -0.07 4.30 12.15
C VAL A 180 1.00 5.31 11.74
N ARG A 181 2.25 4.91 11.82
CA ARG A 181 3.42 5.72 11.50
C ARG A 181 4.02 5.28 10.20
N PHE A 182 4.45 6.26 9.42
CA PHE A 182 5.12 6.05 8.14
C PHE A 182 6.57 6.43 8.30
N HIS A 183 7.46 5.51 7.97
CA HIS A 183 8.90 5.71 8.05
C HIS A 183 9.50 5.65 6.66
N ASN A 184 10.34 6.61 6.30
CA ASN A 184 11.30 6.39 5.22
C ASN A 184 12.34 5.43 5.78
N VAL A 185 12.55 4.31 5.10
CA VAL A 185 13.43 3.24 5.53
C VAL A 185 14.57 3.13 4.52
N SER A 186 15.79 3.18 5.02
CA SER A 186 16.98 2.85 4.22
C SER A 186 17.68 1.66 4.85
N TYR A 187 17.65 0.55 4.14
CA TYR A 187 18.36 -0.66 4.51
C TYR A 187 19.88 -0.46 4.44
N ALA A 188 20.38 0.21 3.39
CA ALA A 188 21.81 0.42 3.18
C ALA A 188 22.47 1.28 4.28
N SER A 189 21.76 2.29 4.80
CA SER A 189 22.28 3.16 5.87
C SER A 189 21.79 2.77 7.26
N SER A 190 20.95 1.74 7.39
CA SER A 190 20.35 1.32 8.66
C SER A 190 19.62 2.46 9.39
N THR A 191 18.93 3.30 8.63
CA THR A 191 18.23 4.48 9.16
C THR A 191 16.75 4.41 8.86
N SER A 192 15.94 4.84 9.82
CA SER A 192 14.54 5.15 9.59
C SER A 192 14.22 6.56 10.07
N SER A 193 13.34 7.26 9.35
CA SER A 193 12.87 8.59 9.74
C SER A 193 11.36 8.66 9.60
N LEU A 194 10.68 9.07 10.67
CA LEU A 194 9.23 9.31 10.66
C LEU A 194 8.91 10.41 9.63
N ILE A 195 8.03 10.10 8.69
CA ILE A 195 7.55 11.04 7.67
C ILE A 195 6.15 11.55 7.99
N GLY A 196 5.35 10.73 8.69
CA GLY A 196 4.04 11.13 9.15
C GLY A 196 3.43 10.09 10.09
N ALA A 197 2.40 10.52 10.79
CA ALA A 197 1.61 9.65 11.64
C ALA A 197 0.14 9.99 11.41
N VAL A 198 -0.68 8.96 11.26
CA VAL A 198 -2.11 9.10 11.08
C VAL A 198 -2.77 8.56 12.34
N PRO A 199 -3.43 9.42 13.13
CA PRO A 199 -4.24 8.97 14.23
C PRO A 199 -5.35 8.09 13.69
N ILE A 200 -5.40 6.85 14.16
CA ILE A 200 -6.50 5.97 13.81
C ILE A 200 -7.27 5.64 15.08
N PRO A 201 -8.47 6.22 15.28
CA PRO A 201 -9.25 5.98 16.48
C PRO A 201 -9.71 4.51 16.53
N GLY A 202 -8.98 3.67 17.25
CA GLY A 202 -9.37 2.27 17.47
C GLY A 202 -8.21 1.27 17.44
N SER A 203 -8.51 0.05 17.87
CA SER A 203 -7.62 -1.11 17.78
C SER A 203 -7.56 -1.59 16.33
N ILE A 204 -6.85 -0.87 15.46
CA ILE A 204 -6.58 -1.37 14.12
C ILE A 204 -5.33 -2.24 14.22
N ASP A 205 -5.56 -3.53 14.41
CA ASP A 205 -4.57 -4.62 14.31
C ASP A 205 -4.11 -4.88 12.86
N LEU A 206 -4.52 -4.06 11.87
CA LEU A 206 -4.70 -4.59 10.51
C LEU A 206 -4.31 -3.67 9.33
N VAL A 207 -3.50 -2.64 9.53
CA VAL A 207 -2.80 -2.01 8.39
C VAL A 207 -1.52 -2.80 8.19
N ASP A 208 -1.66 -3.95 7.51
CA ASP A 208 -0.57 -4.91 7.36
C ASP A 208 0.40 -4.45 6.26
N ASP A 209 -0.09 -3.76 5.23
CA ASP A 209 0.74 -3.38 4.08
C ASP A 209 0.56 -1.92 3.65
N CYS A 210 1.62 -1.41 3.03
CA CYS A 210 1.57 -0.19 2.24
C CYS A 210 2.22 -0.40 0.88
N ALA A 211 1.93 0.50 -0.03
CA ALA A 211 2.74 0.63 -1.22
C ALA A 211 2.78 2.07 -1.71
N VAL A 212 3.79 2.39 -2.52
CA VAL A 212 4.07 3.77 -2.92
C VAL A 212 3.77 3.95 -4.41
N LEU A 213 2.91 4.90 -4.75
CA LEU A 213 2.54 5.22 -6.15
C LEU A 213 2.53 6.73 -6.36
N GLY A 214 3.29 7.19 -7.36
CA GLY A 214 3.27 8.60 -7.76
C GLY A 214 3.72 9.56 -6.65
N GLY A 215 4.52 9.08 -5.68
CA GLY A 215 4.93 9.87 -4.51
C GLY A 215 3.93 9.85 -3.36
N ASP A 216 2.87 9.04 -3.41
CA ASP A 216 1.93 8.84 -2.30
C ASP A 216 2.01 7.44 -1.72
N ILE A 217 1.64 7.33 -0.45
CA ILE A 217 1.56 6.05 0.26
C ILE A 217 0.12 5.59 0.26
N ILE A 218 -0.14 4.39 -0.23
CA ILE A 218 -1.45 3.78 -0.17
C ILE A 218 -1.43 2.72 0.92
N THR A 219 -2.41 2.80 1.84
CA THR A 219 -2.62 1.81 2.90
C THR A 219 -3.98 1.13 2.76
N LEU A 220 -4.05 -0.10 3.23
CA LEU A 220 -5.30 -0.84 3.37
C LEU A 220 -5.69 -0.94 4.85
N ASP A 221 -6.87 -0.44 5.18
CA ASP A 221 -7.54 -0.67 6.45
C ASP A 221 -8.52 -1.84 6.30
N ARG A 222 -8.13 -2.99 6.83
CA ARG A 222 -8.90 -4.23 6.75
C ARG A 222 -10.25 -4.17 7.46
N ASP A 223 -10.33 -3.45 8.58
CA ASP A 223 -11.50 -3.45 9.49
C ASP A 223 -12.54 -2.43 9.07
N LEU A 224 -12.09 -1.20 8.83
CA LEU A 224 -12.96 -0.15 8.29
C LEU A 224 -13.32 -0.41 6.84
N LYS A 225 -12.66 -1.41 6.24
CA LYS A 225 -12.77 -1.73 4.85
C LYS A 225 -12.47 -0.48 4.03
N ARG A 226 -11.28 0.06 4.17
CA ARG A 226 -10.94 1.35 3.60
C ARG A 226 -9.58 1.32 2.93
N LEU A 227 -9.47 1.85 1.72
CA LEU A 227 -8.17 2.21 1.15
C LEU A 227 -7.90 3.67 1.50
N THR A 228 -6.71 4.01 1.96
CA THR A 228 -6.34 5.40 2.27
C THR A 228 -5.11 5.78 1.48
N ARG A 229 -5.20 6.86 0.69
CA ARG A 229 -4.05 7.49 0.04
C ARG A 229 -3.51 8.55 1.00
N HIS A 230 -2.21 8.56 1.22
CA HIS A 230 -1.51 9.49 2.09
C HIS A 230 -0.44 10.22 1.30
N ASN A 231 -0.31 11.51 1.54
CA ASN A 231 0.78 12.29 0.96
C ASN A 231 2.09 11.84 1.60
N ARG A 232 3.06 11.38 0.82
CA ARG A 232 4.33 10.89 1.39
C ARG A 232 5.12 11.98 2.10
N ALA A 233 5.00 13.25 1.69
CA ALA A 233 5.78 14.34 2.28
C ALA A 233 5.46 14.61 3.75
N ASN A 234 4.25 14.27 4.21
CA ASN A 234 3.80 14.56 5.58
C ASN A 234 2.90 13.48 6.21
N GLY A 235 2.59 12.40 5.48
CA GLY A 235 1.67 11.31 5.89
C GLY A 235 0.20 11.71 5.99
N ALA A 236 -0.19 12.94 5.61
CA ALA A 236 -1.56 13.39 5.69
C ALA A 236 -2.45 12.56 4.76
N PRO A 237 -3.65 12.11 5.21
CA PRO A 237 -4.59 11.44 4.32
C PRO A 237 -5.02 12.42 3.22
N ILE A 238 -4.85 12.04 1.96
CA ILE A 238 -5.32 12.77 0.79
C ILE A 238 -6.76 12.38 0.50
N SER A 239 -7.05 11.08 0.55
CA SER A 239 -8.36 10.54 0.25
C SER A 239 -8.55 9.18 0.90
N PHE A 240 -9.81 8.82 1.14
CA PHE A 240 -10.17 7.49 1.60
C PHE A 240 -11.37 6.95 0.84
N VAL A 241 -11.40 5.64 0.64
CA VAL A 241 -12.49 4.95 -0.06
C VAL A 241 -12.99 3.80 0.80
N ASN A 242 -14.25 3.85 1.22
CA ASN A 242 -14.91 2.76 1.95
C ASN A 242 -15.37 1.65 0.98
N TYR A 243 -15.11 0.39 1.31
CA TYR A 243 -15.57 -0.79 0.56
C TYR A 243 -16.58 -1.63 1.38
N THR A 244 -17.66 -2.10 0.77
CA THR A 244 -18.67 -2.93 1.44
C THR A 244 -18.62 -4.38 0.94
N ALA A 245 -17.90 -5.25 1.66
CA ALA A 245 -17.79 -6.66 1.26
C ALA A 245 -19.03 -7.48 1.65
N SER A 246 -19.65 -8.15 0.66
CA SER A 246 -20.36 -9.43 0.89
C SER A 246 -19.78 -10.56 0.04
N HIS A 247 -19.52 -10.35 -1.25
CA HIS A 247 -18.65 -11.21 -2.07
C HIS A 247 -18.06 -10.35 -3.19
N SER A 248 -16.79 -10.58 -3.49
CA SER A 248 -16.05 -10.00 -4.61
C SER A 248 -15.59 -8.56 -4.42
N ILE A 249 -14.34 -8.37 -4.86
CA ILE A 249 -13.56 -7.16 -4.79
C ILE A 249 -14.09 -6.13 -5.80
N TYR A 250 -14.21 -4.84 -5.44
CA TYR A 250 -14.73 -3.81 -6.34
C TYR A 250 -14.10 -2.41 -6.20
N MET A 251 -13.78 -1.85 -7.39
CA MET A 251 -13.66 -0.46 -7.86
C MET A 251 -13.13 0.64 -6.93
N LEU A 252 -11.79 0.69 -6.87
CA LEU A 252 -10.92 1.86 -6.68
C LEU A 252 -10.83 2.80 -7.92
N THR A 253 -11.76 3.70 -8.20
CA THR A 253 -11.41 4.76 -9.17
C THR A 253 -10.44 5.73 -8.48
N VAL A 254 -9.11 5.48 -8.48
CA VAL A 254 -8.14 6.58 -8.30
C VAL A 254 -8.12 7.30 -9.64
N VAL A 255 -9.14 8.12 -9.87
CA VAL A 255 -8.90 9.33 -10.64
C VAL A 255 -7.75 10.01 -9.90
N ASP A 256 -6.63 10.23 -10.60
CA ASP A 256 -5.65 11.19 -10.09
C ASP A 256 -6.48 12.44 -9.87
N VAL A 257 -6.76 12.75 -8.60
CA VAL A 257 -7.81 13.73 -8.28
C VAL A 257 -7.20 15.04 -8.66
N CYS A 258 -7.47 15.45 -9.89
CA CYS A 258 -7.01 16.69 -10.44
C CYS A 258 -7.69 17.74 -9.60
N LEU A 259 -6.93 18.28 -8.65
CA LEU A 259 -7.47 19.13 -7.61
C LEU A 259 -8.03 20.40 -8.29
N GLY A 260 -9.36 20.46 -8.43
CA GLY A 260 -10.04 21.49 -9.22
C GLY A 260 -10.88 20.99 -10.39
N ASP A 261 -10.79 19.71 -10.80
CA ASP A 261 -11.69 19.06 -11.77
C ASP A 261 -12.94 18.55 -11.03
N VAL A 262 -13.82 19.51 -10.72
CA VAL A 262 -15.04 19.31 -9.93
C VAL A 262 -16.08 18.52 -10.72
N ASP A 263 -16.08 18.61 -12.06
CA ASP A 263 -17.05 17.91 -12.91
C ASP A 263 -16.56 16.56 -13.46
N GLY A 264 -15.26 16.27 -13.34
CA GLY A 264 -14.63 15.00 -13.66
C GLY A 264 -14.40 14.81 -15.16
N ASP A 265 -14.30 15.87 -15.94
CA ASP A 265 -14.07 15.81 -17.39
C ASP A 265 -12.59 15.68 -17.78
N GLY A 266 -11.68 15.73 -16.80
CA GLY A 266 -10.24 15.68 -17.00
C GLY A 266 -9.63 17.01 -17.41
N PHE A 267 -10.31 18.14 -17.18
CA PHE A 267 -9.79 19.47 -17.49
C PHE A 267 -10.30 20.53 -16.49
N ILE A 268 -9.40 21.14 -15.72
CA ILE A 268 -9.77 22.21 -14.78
C ILE A 268 -10.13 23.47 -15.57
N GLY A 269 -11.42 23.77 -15.69
CA GLY A 269 -11.93 24.85 -16.51
C GLY A 269 -13.13 25.59 -15.94
N PHE A 270 -13.85 26.28 -16.83
CA PHE A 270 -15.03 27.06 -16.45
C PHE A 270 -16.18 26.19 -15.95
N ALA A 271 -16.25 24.93 -16.39
CA ALA A 271 -17.28 24.01 -15.93
C ALA A 271 -17.12 23.74 -14.43
N ASP A 272 -15.90 23.44 -13.99
CA ASP A 272 -15.54 23.24 -12.58
C ASP A 272 -15.76 24.49 -11.75
N LEU A 273 -15.26 25.63 -12.23
CA LEU A 273 -15.43 26.91 -11.56
C LEU A 273 -16.92 27.22 -11.35
N ASN A 274 -17.77 26.95 -12.35
CA ASN A 274 -19.20 27.17 -12.21
C ASN A 274 -19.84 26.22 -11.19
N GLN A 275 -19.38 24.96 -11.10
CA GLN A 275 -19.84 24.03 -10.08
C GLN A 275 -19.41 24.48 -8.67
N ALA A 276 -18.16 24.89 -8.50
CA ALA A 276 -17.65 25.40 -7.24
C ALA A 276 -18.39 26.67 -6.80
N LEU A 277 -18.60 27.63 -7.71
CA LEU A 277 -19.38 28.83 -7.44
C LEU A 277 -20.86 28.53 -7.13
N GLY A 278 -21.42 27.45 -7.68
CA GLY A 278 -22.76 26.98 -7.36
C GLY A 278 -22.91 26.44 -5.94
N ALA A 279 -21.81 25.94 -5.36
CA ALA A 279 -21.73 25.44 -3.99
C ALA A 279 -21.10 26.44 -3.00
N PHE A 280 -20.68 27.62 -3.47
CA PHE A 280 -19.94 28.58 -2.65
C PHE A 280 -20.70 29.04 -1.39
N ASN A 281 -19.98 29.14 -0.28
CA ASN A 281 -20.47 29.47 1.07
C ASN A 281 -21.55 28.47 1.57
N THR A 282 -21.39 27.20 1.23
CA THR A 282 -22.19 26.10 1.78
C THR A 282 -21.32 25.16 2.61
N THR A 283 -21.92 24.51 3.60
CA THR A 283 -21.24 23.55 4.48
C THR A 283 -21.84 22.16 4.31
N ASN A 284 -21.09 21.13 4.70
CA ASN A 284 -21.58 19.75 4.68
C ASN A 284 -22.95 19.61 5.39
N GLY A 285 -23.91 19.02 4.67
CA GLY A 285 -25.30 18.85 5.10
C GLY A 285 -26.28 19.89 4.56
N GLN A 286 -25.80 20.97 3.93
CA GLN A 286 -26.68 21.91 3.23
C GLN A 286 -27.09 21.36 1.84
N PRO A 287 -28.32 21.64 1.36
CA PRO A 287 -28.79 21.09 0.08
C PRO A 287 -27.98 21.50 -1.16
N ALA A 288 -27.24 22.60 -1.09
CA ALA A 288 -26.42 23.12 -2.17
C ALA A 288 -24.93 22.75 -2.04
N TYR A 289 -24.55 22.03 -0.98
CA TYR A 289 -23.16 21.60 -0.80
C TYR A 289 -22.77 20.55 -1.84
N ASN A 290 -21.65 20.81 -2.51
CA ASN A 290 -21.01 19.88 -3.42
C ASN A 290 -19.64 19.51 -2.83
N GLY A 291 -19.52 18.30 -2.29
CA GLY A 291 -18.26 17.83 -1.70
C GLY A 291 -17.11 17.70 -2.70
N ALA A 292 -17.36 17.71 -4.01
CA ALA A 292 -16.29 17.77 -5.01
C ALA A 292 -15.69 19.19 -5.16
N ALA A 293 -16.39 20.21 -4.66
CA ALA A 293 -15.92 21.60 -4.67
C ALA A 293 -15.25 22.03 -3.35
N ASP A 294 -15.28 21.18 -2.32
CA ASP A 294 -14.58 21.32 -1.04
C ASP A 294 -13.19 20.66 -1.22
N LEU A 295 -12.26 21.44 -1.77
CA LEU A 295 -10.97 21.00 -2.28
C LEU A 295 -9.89 20.91 -1.19
N ASP A 296 -10.03 21.65 -0.09
CA ASP A 296 -9.15 21.49 1.08
C ASP A 296 -9.72 20.54 2.17
N ILE A 297 -10.96 20.07 1.99
CA ILE A 297 -11.62 19.06 2.82
C ILE A 297 -11.85 19.57 4.26
N ASP A 298 -12.11 20.87 4.42
CA ASP A 298 -12.40 21.48 5.73
C ASP A 298 -13.88 21.42 6.13
N GLY A 299 -14.75 21.05 5.18
CA GLY A 299 -16.17 20.84 5.38
C GLY A 299 -17.06 21.97 4.89
N ASP A 300 -16.49 23.00 4.27
CA ASP A 300 -17.20 24.03 3.50
C ASP A 300 -16.62 24.21 2.09
N VAL A 301 -17.35 24.99 1.28
CA VAL A 301 -16.87 25.44 -0.03
C VAL A 301 -16.72 26.95 0.04
N ASP A 302 -15.49 27.45 0.14
CA ASP A 302 -15.20 28.86 0.37
C ASP A 302 -14.07 29.41 -0.53
N PHE A 303 -13.43 30.51 -0.13
CA PHE A 303 -12.36 31.11 -0.92
C PHE A 303 -11.07 30.30 -0.93
N ALA A 304 -10.81 29.47 0.08
CA ALA A 304 -9.69 28.53 0.10
C ALA A 304 -9.81 27.55 -1.07
N ASP A 305 -10.99 26.96 -1.25
CA ASP A 305 -11.28 26.04 -2.36
C ASP A 305 -11.18 26.72 -3.72
N LEU A 306 -11.77 27.91 -3.87
CA LEU A 306 -11.65 28.67 -5.11
C LEU A 306 -10.19 28.99 -5.45
N ASN A 307 -9.35 29.30 -4.46
CA ASN A 307 -7.93 29.55 -4.70
C ASN A 307 -7.20 28.27 -5.14
N LEU A 308 -7.54 27.11 -4.57
CA LEU A 308 -7.01 25.82 -5.01
C LEU A 308 -7.42 25.51 -6.45
N LEU A 309 -8.71 25.63 -6.78
CA LEU A 309 -9.21 25.45 -8.15
C LEU A 309 -8.50 26.38 -9.13
N LEU A 310 -8.40 27.67 -8.79
CA LEU A 310 -7.79 28.68 -9.65
C LEU A 310 -6.28 28.49 -9.84
N SER A 311 -5.61 27.78 -8.93
CA SER A 311 -4.19 27.45 -9.06
C SER A 311 -3.89 26.48 -10.20
N GLY A 312 -4.86 25.63 -10.56
CA GLY A 312 -4.82 24.69 -11.68
C GLY A 312 -5.63 25.13 -12.90
N PHE A 313 -6.20 26.34 -12.92
CA PHE A 313 -7.16 26.73 -13.94
C PHE A 313 -6.60 26.70 -15.37
N ASN A 314 -7.43 26.23 -16.30
CA ASN A 314 -7.11 26.06 -17.71
C ASN A 314 -5.94 25.09 -17.94
N THR A 315 -5.89 23.99 -17.16
CA THR A 315 -4.92 22.91 -17.34
C THR A 315 -5.63 21.56 -17.53
N PRO A 316 -5.19 20.73 -18.48
CA PRO A 316 -5.66 19.35 -18.59
C PRO A 316 -5.12 18.51 -17.43
N CYS A 317 -5.94 17.57 -17.00
CA CYS A 317 -5.60 16.58 -15.99
C CYS A 317 -4.92 15.38 -16.66
N PRO A 318 -3.77 14.92 -16.15
CA PRO A 318 -3.06 13.74 -16.68
C PRO A 318 -3.79 12.42 -16.41
#